data_AF-A0A1B6KCB4-F1
#
_entry.id   AF-A0A1B6KCB4-F1
#
_cell.length_a   1.000
_cell.length_b   1.000
_cell.length_c   1.000
_cell.angle_alpha   90.00
_cell.angle_beta   90.00
_cell.angle_gamma   90.00
#
_symmetry.space_group_name_H-M   'P 1'
#
loop_
_entity.id
_entity.type
_entity.pdbx_description
1 polymer ?
#
loop_
_entity_poly.entity_id
_entity_poly.type
_entity_poly.pdbx_seq_one_letter_code
_entity_poly.pdbx_strand_id
1 'polypeptide(L)'
;MLATILNRKPATWEEASYDSQRYHLFELDVSDREYDDEIVPFRQDNLVLAKLERVQNPFQWARFKIRKEQKEYRNVTADVVKFYHCIHNADLEVALEHNLDVRRYKYTTGSSHHVNSKNPKFYNTPGTAYNSNSNTDKVILICNVLENSYSVLSSTCKDNDAEYMPIYVAHIY
;
A
#
# COMPACT_ATOMS: atom_id res chain seq x y z
N MET A 1 21.14 0.35 13.90
CA MET A 1 19.96 0.91 13.19
C MET A 1 18.83 -0.10 13.06
N LEU A 2 19.07 -1.33 12.56
CA LEU A 2 18.03 -2.37 12.42
C LEU A 2 17.25 -2.66 13.72
N ALA A 3 17.94 -2.91 14.83
CA ALA A 3 17.30 -3.16 16.14
C ALA A 3 16.36 -2.03 16.60
N THR A 4 16.73 -0.76 16.35
CA THR A 4 15.89 0.40 16.70
C THR A 4 14.60 0.45 15.88
N ILE A 5 14.66 0.04 14.61
CA ILE A 5 13.52 -0.01 13.70
C ILE A 5 12.59 -1.15 14.12
N LEU A 6 13.14 -2.34 14.40
CA LEU A 6 12.39 -3.52 14.80
C LEU A 6 11.66 -3.32 16.14
N ASN A 7 12.22 -2.55 17.06
CA ASN A 7 11.56 -2.19 18.33
C ASN A 7 10.36 -1.22 18.16
N ARG A 8 10.16 -0.65 16.97
CA ARG A 8 9.07 0.30 16.68
C ARG A 8 8.01 -0.29 15.74
N LYS A 9 8.11 -1.58 15.39
CA LYS A 9 7.07 -2.28 14.63
C LYS A 9 5.82 -2.51 15.51
N PRO A 10 4.62 -2.61 14.93
CA PRO A 10 3.41 -2.97 15.68
C PRO A 10 3.59 -4.29 16.44
N ALA A 11 3.07 -4.37 17.66
CA ALA A 11 3.14 -5.60 18.45
C ALA A 11 2.31 -6.75 17.86
N THR A 12 1.33 -6.42 17.00
CA THR A 12 0.50 -7.40 16.28
C THR A 12 1.23 -8.07 15.12
N TRP A 13 2.42 -7.58 14.77
CA TRP A 13 3.21 -8.14 13.66
C TRP A 13 3.90 -9.43 14.04
N GLU A 14 3.82 -10.43 13.16
CA GLU A 14 4.52 -11.70 13.32
C GLU A 14 6.03 -11.51 13.48
N GLU A 15 6.65 -12.48 14.14
CA GLU A 15 8.10 -12.58 14.21
C GLU A 15 8.65 -13.08 12.89
N ALA A 16 9.62 -12.35 12.34
CA ALA A 16 10.33 -12.70 11.11
C ALA A 16 11.76 -12.15 11.16
N SER A 17 12.71 -12.85 10.52
CA SER A 17 14.06 -12.32 10.30
C SER A 17 14.08 -11.38 9.10
N TYR A 18 14.74 -10.24 9.23
CA TYR A 18 14.89 -9.23 8.17
C TYR A 18 16.34 -9.09 7.68
N ASP A 19 17.14 -10.14 7.85
CA ASP A 19 18.57 -10.12 7.51
C ASP A 19 18.81 -10.21 5.99
N SER A 20 17.96 -10.98 5.28
CA SER A 20 18.05 -11.20 3.84
C SER A 20 16.96 -10.49 3.03
N GLN A 21 15.86 -10.09 3.66
CA GLN A 21 14.69 -9.49 3.01
C GLN A 21 14.18 -8.28 3.80
N ARG A 22 13.68 -7.28 3.06
CA ARG A 22 13.17 -6.03 3.66
C ARG A 22 11.72 -6.10 4.07
N TYR A 23 10.97 -7.05 3.54
CA TYR A 23 9.55 -7.25 3.82
C TYR A 23 9.23 -8.73 3.88
N HIS A 24 8.12 -9.04 4.53
CA HIS A 24 7.48 -10.36 4.51
C HIS A 24 6.00 -10.22 4.22
N LEU A 25 5.42 -11.27 3.63
CA LEU A 25 3.99 -11.39 3.37
C LEU A 25 3.42 -12.48 4.26
N PHE A 26 2.33 -12.17 4.96
CA PHE A 26 1.61 -13.09 5.83
C PHE A 26 0.18 -13.20 5.34
N GLU A 27 -0.23 -14.38 4.89
CA GLU A 27 -1.61 -14.62 4.48
C GLU A 27 -2.54 -14.52 5.69
N LEU A 28 -3.61 -13.74 5.54
CA LEU A 28 -4.63 -13.57 6.57
C LEU A 28 -5.67 -14.70 6.46
N ASP A 29 -6.09 -15.25 7.60
CA ASP A 29 -7.14 -16.25 7.62
C ASP A 29 -8.50 -15.58 7.33
N VAL A 30 -9.35 -16.25 6.56
CA VAL A 30 -10.70 -15.76 6.23
C VAL A 30 -11.58 -15.59 7.48
N SER A 31 -11.25 -16.29 8.57
CA SER A 31 -11.90 -16.17 9.87
C SER A 31 -11.37 -15.03 10.74
N ASP A 32 -10.27 -14.38 10.35
CA ASP A 32 -9.72 -13.25 11.09
C ASP A 32 -10.55 -11.98 10.88
N ARG A 33 -10.77 -11.24 11.97
CA ARG A 33 -11.45 -9.94 11.92
C ARG A 33 -10.75 -8.95 10.97
N GLU A 34 -9.42 -9.01 10.92
CA GLU A 34 -8.62 -8.15 10.02
C GLU A 34 -8.95 -8.43 8.55
N TYR A 35 -9.15 -9.70 8.18
CA TYR A 35 -9.58 -10.07 6.85
C TYR A 35 -10.99 -9.54 6.55
N ASP A 36 -11.93 -9.74 7.49
CA ASP A 36 -13.30 -9.28 7.36
C ASP A 36 -13.42 -7.76 7.19
N ASP A 37 -12.61 -6.98 7.89
CA ASP A 37 -12.60 -5.52 7.77
C ASP A 37 -12.07 -5.06 6.40
N GLU A 38 -11.08 -5.76 5.85
CA GLU A 38 -10.44 -5.42 4.57
C GLU A 38 -11.21 -5.91 3.33
N ILE A 39 -12.03 -6.95 3.45
CA ILE A 39 -12.77 -7.52 2.31
C ILE A 39 -14.04 -6.75 1.94
N VAL A 40 -14.61 -5.97 2.85
CA VAL A 40 -15.89 -5.24 2.62
C VAL A 40 -15.87 -4.39 1.34
N PRO A 41 -14.85 -3.54 1.08
CA PRO A 41 -14.82 -2.71 -0.13
C PRO A 41 -14.75 -3.53 -1.42
N PHE A 42 -14.10 -4.70 -1.39
CA PHE A 42 -14.00 -5.57 -2.57
C PHE A 42 -15.32 -6.26 -2.87
N ARG A 43 -16.06 -6.70 -1.84
CA ARG A 43 -17.41 -7.26 -2.00
C ARG A 43 -18.37 -6.23 -2.60
N GLN A 44 -18.28 -4.97 -2.17
CA GLN A 44 -19.10 -3.87 -2.72
C GLN A 44 -18.84 -3.64 -4.21
N ASP A 45 -17.60 -3.79 -4.65
CA ASP A 45 -17.20 -3.65 -6.06
C ASP A 45 -17.32 -4.97 -6.86
N ASN A 46 -17.93 -6.03 -6.29
CA ASN A 46 -18.07 -7.36 -6.89
C ASN A 46 -16.74 -8.01 -7.32
N LEU A 47 -15.66 -7.75 -6.58
CA LEU A 47 -14.36 -8.39 -6.79
C LEU A 47 -14.21 -9.60 -5.88
N VAL A 48 -13.78 -10.73 -6.44
CA VAL A 48 -13.55 -11.97 -5.70
C VAL A 48 -12.07 -12.08 -5.36
N LEU A 49 -11.71 -12.04 -4.08
CA LEU A 49 -10.33 -12.26 -3.66
C LEU A 49 -9.99 -13.75 -3.65
N ALA A 50 -8.82 -14.07 -4.18
CA ALA A 50 -8.18 -15.37 -4.04
C ALA A 50 -7.44 -15.48 -2.71
N LYS A 51 -6.68 -14.45 -2.36
CA LYS A 51 -5.95 -14.36 -1.09
C LYS A 51 -5.71 -12.90 -0.70
N LEU A 52 -5.54 -12.67 0.60
CA LEU A 52 -5.19 -11.38 1.17
C LEU A 52 -3.98 -11.56 2.06
N GLU A 53 -2.91 -10.83 1.78
CA GLU A 53 -1.64 -10.95 2.50
C GLU A 53 -1.31 -9.62 3.17
N ARG A 54 -0.96 -9.64 4.46
CA ARG A 54 -0.39 -8.50 5.18
C ARG A 54 1.07 -8.30 4.82
N VAL A 55 1.42 -7.06 4.49
CA VAL A 55 2.78 -6.61 4.23
C VAL A 55 3.43 -6.19 5.55
N GLN A 56 4.52 -6.86 5.91
CA GLN A 56 5.34 -6.48 7.06
C GLN A 56 6.69 -5.96 6.56
N ASN A 57 6.78 -4.63 6.38
CA ASN A 57 8.03 -3.96 6.03
C ASN A 57 8.42 -2.94 7.11
N PRO A 58 9.29 -3.30 8.08
CA PRO A 58 9.61 -2.45 9.22
C PRO A 58 10.35 -1.17 8.80
N PHE A 59 11.09 -1.20 7.69
CA PHE A 59 11.82 -0.04 7.17
C PHE A 59 10.87 1.01 6.61
N GLN A 60 9.89 0.59 5.80
CA GLN A 60 8.85 1.47 5.27
C GLN A 60 7.93 1.97 6.38
N TRP A 61 7.57 1.11 7.34
CA TRP A 61 6.78 1.50 8.51
C TRP A 61 7.46 2.59 9.33
N ALA A 62 8.73 2.41 9.68
CA ALA A 62 9.47 3.41 10.44
C ALA A 62 9.55 4.75 9.68
N ARG A 63 9.83 4.72 8.38
CA ARG A 63 9.81 5.93 7.53
C ARG A 63 8.44 6.61 7.54
N PHE A 64 7.37 5.84 7.33
CA PHE A 64 6.00 6.34 7.31
C PHE A 64 5.62 6.99 8.63
N LYS A 65 5.95 6.35 9.77
CA LYS A 65 5.68 6.88 11.11
C LYS A 65 6.47 8.16 11.40
N ILE A 66 7.77 8.21 11.08
CA ILE A 66 8.58 9.43 11.23
C ILE A 66 7.97 10.58 10.42
N ARG A 67 7.51 10.32 9.20
CA ARG A 67 6.89 11.34 8.35
C ARG A 67 5.56 11.83 8.90
N LYS A 68 4.77 10.94 9.48
CA LYS A 68 3.54 11.31 10.19
C LYS A 68 3.86 12.23 11.37
N GLU A 69 4.79 11.83 12.24
CA GLU A 69 5.22 12.62 13.40
C GLU A 69 5.78 14.00 12.99
N GLN A 70 6.54 14.07 11.89
CA GLN A 70 7.05 15.34 11.35
C GLN A 70 5.94 16.27 10.84
N LYS A 71 4.87 15.73 10.23
CA LYS A 71 3.72 16.53 9.81
C LYS A 71 2.94 17.05 11.01
N GLU A 72 2.68 16.17 11.99
CA GLU A 72 2.00 16.51 13.24
C GLU A 72 2.76 17.60 14.02
N TYR A 73 4.10 17.49 14.11
CA TYR A 73 4.95 18.51 14.73
C TYR A 73 4.84 19.89 14.05
N ARG A 74 4.53 19.92 12.75
CA ARG A 74 4.31 21.16 11.98
C ARG A 74 2.88 21.68 12.08
N ASN A 75 2.06 21.16 13.00
CA ASN A 75 0.63 21.45 13.15
C ASN A 75 -0.19 21.19 11.88
N VAL A 76 0.27 20.26 11.03
CA VAL A 76 -0.52 19.76 9.90
C VAL A 76 -1.18 18.47 10.36
N THR A 77 -2.51 18.43 10.47
CA THR A 77 -3.21 17.17 10.74
C THR A 77 -2.92 16.21 9.60
N ALA A 78 -2.25 15.11 9.95
CA ALA A 78 -1.87 14.06 9.03
C ALA A 78 -2.80 12.87 9.21
N ASP A 79 -3.90 12.88 8.47
CA ASP A 79 -4.84 11.76 8.47
C ASP A 79 -4.25 10.60 7.66
N VAL A 80 -4.43 9.39 8.18
CA VAL A 80 -4.06 8.17 7.47
C VAL A 80 -5.29 7.71 6.70
N VAL A 81 -5.23 7.80 5.38
CA VAL A 81 -6.32 7.43 4.50
C VAL A 81 -5.93 6.20 3.69
N LYS A 82 -6.89 5.29 3.52
CA LYS A 82 -6.71 4.05 2.76
C LYS A 82 -6.95 4.32 1.27
N PHE A 83 -6.02 3.86 0.44
CA PHE A 83 -6.10 3.92 -1.01
C PHE A 83 -5.67 2.60 -1.64
N TYR A 84 -6.02 2.43 -2.91
CA TYR A 84 -5.73 1.22 -3.68
C TYR A 84 -4.80 1.55 -4.84
N HIS A 85 -3.83 0.69 -5.10
CA HIS A 85 -2.91 0.80 -6.23
C HIS A 85 -2.82 -0.55 -6.94
N CYS A 86 -3.13 -0.60 -8.24
CA CYS A 86 -3.12 -1.85 -8.99
C CYS A 86 -1.87 -1.96 -9.87
N ILE A 87 -1.17 -3.09 -9.77
CA ILE A 87 0.07 -3.37 -10.48
C ILE A 87 0.02 -4.76 -11.11
N HIS A 88 0.91 -5.00 -12.08
CA HIS A 88 1.18 -6.35 -12.55
C HIS A 88 1.86 -7.16 -11.43
N ASN A 89 1.48 -8.42 -11.25
CA ASN A 89 2.01 -9.28 -10.17
C ASN A 89 3.55 -9.43 -10.23
N ALA A 90 4.12 -9.56 -11.42
CA ALA A 90 5.58 -9.55 -11.63
C ALA A 90 6.33 -8.30 -11.10
N ASP A 91 5.66 -7.17 -10.85
CA ASP A 91 6.28 -5.99 -10.22
C ASP A 91 6.04 -5.92 -8.70
N LEU A 92 5.38 -6.91 -8.11
CA LEU A 92 5.02 -6.93 -6.68
C LEU A 92 6.25 -6.79 -5.78
N GLU A 93 7.30 -7.57 -6.04
CA GLU A 93 8.54 -7.49 -5.25
C GLU A 93 9.15 -6.08 -5.30
N VAL A 94 9.20 -5.49 -6.49
CA VAL A 94 9.70 -4.13 -6.70
C VAL A 94 8.87 -3.12 -5.91
N ALA A 95 7.54 -3.27 -5.95
CA ALA A 95 6.61 -2.39 -5.25
C ALA A 95 6.78 -2.47 -3.72
N LEU A 96 6.94 -3.67 -3.18
CA LEU A 96 7.08 -3.91 -1.74
C LEU A 96 8.48 -3.60 -1.21
N GLU A 97 9.53 -3.77 -2.01
CA GLU A 97 10.90 -3.45 -1.58
C GLU A 97 11.20 -1.94 -1.68
N HIS A 98 10.73 -1.30 -2.76
CA HIS A 98 11.06 0.08 -3.09
C HIS A 98 9.92 1.08 -2.85
N ASN A 99 8.90 0.68 -2.08
CA ASN A 99 7.78 1.54 -1.69
C ASN A 99 7.08 2.17 -2.90
N LEU A 100 6.58 1.33 -3.81
CA LEU A 100 5.83 1.71 -5.00
C LEU A 100 6.57 2.69 -5.94
N ASP A 101 7.89 2.56 -6.07
CA ASP A 101 8.67 3.35 -7.03
C ASP A 101 8.33 2.94 -8.47
N VAL A 102 7.29 3.57 -9.04
CA VAL A 102 6.75 3.27 -10.38
C VAL A 102 7.79 3.34 -11.50
N ARG A 103 8.89 4.07 -11.29
CA ARG A 103 9.99 4.16 -12.27
C ARG A 103 10.76 2.85 -12.40
N ARG A 104 10.58 1.91 -11.46
CA ARG A 104 11.22 0.59 -11.44
C ARG A 104 10.32 -0.52 -11.98
N TYR A 105 9.04 -0.25 -12.21
CA TYR A 105 8.11 -1.21 -12.76
C TYR A 105 8.49 -1.55 -14.20
N LYS A 106 8.42 -2.83 -14.54
CA LYS A 106 8.74 -3.35 -15.88
C LYS A 106 7.50 -3.80 -16.63
N TYR A 107 6.50 -4.31 -15.91
CA TYR A 107 5.33 -4.97 -16.51
C TYR A 107 4.05 -4.15 -16.35
N THR A 108 3.96 -3.39 -15.27
CA THR A 108 2.93 -2.39 -15.04
C THR A 108 3.19 -1.23 -15.98
N THR A 109 2.37 -1.11 -17.01
CA THR A 109 2.57 -0.15 -18.11
C THR A 109 1.34 0.73 -18.28
N GLY A 110 1.48 1.81 -19.08
CA GLY A 110 0.42 2.78 -19.33
C GLY A 110 0.37 3.94 -18.33
N SER A 111 -0.46 4.94 -18.61
CA SER A 111 -0.58 6.15 -17.77
C SER A 111 -1.47 5.96 -16.53
N SER A 112 -2.09 4.80 -16.37
CA SER A 112 -3.05 4.53 -15.31
C SER A 112 -2.42 4.16 -13.96
N HIS A 113 -1.14 3.75 -13.91
CA HIS A 113 -0.50 3.37 -12.65
C HIS A 113 0.42 4.45 -12.09
N HIS A 114 0.66 5.55 -12.83
CA HIS A 114 1.56 6.61 -12.38
C HIS A 114 1.01 8.02 -12.63
N VAL A 115 1.50 8.97 -11.84
CA VAL A 115 1.28 10.41 -12.00
C VAL A 115 2.61 11.03 -12.42
N ASN A 116 2.60 11.81 -13.51
CA ASN A 116 3.78 12.50 -14.04
C ASN A 116 5.01 11.57 -14.21
N SER A 117 4.77 10.29 -14.52
CA SER A 117 5.80 9.23 -14.66
C SER A 117 6.72 9.05 -13.45
N LYS A 118 6.32 9.52 -12.26
CA LYS A 118 7.19 9.54 -11.07
C LYS A 118 6.52 8.99 -9.82
N ASN A 119 5.23 9.23 -9.64
CA ASN A 119 4.52 8.82 -8.42
C ASN A 119 3.50 7.73 -8.75
N PRO A 120 3.23 6.79 -7.83
CA PRO A 120 2.11 5.87 -7.96
C PRO A 120 0.79 6.63 -8.02
N LYS A 121 -0.12 6.12 -8.85
CA LYS A 121 -1.49 6.59 -8.91
C LYS A 121 -2.36 5.76 -7.96
N PHE A 122 -3.21 6.43 -7.19
CA PHE A 122 -4.00 5.84 -6.12
C PHE A 122 -5.49 6.01 -6.35
N TYR A 123 -6.27 5.02 -5.95
CA TYR A 123 -7.70 4.95 -6.21
C TYR A 123 -8.47 4.84 -4.90
N ASN A 124 -9.66 5.41 -4.86
CA ASN A 124 -10.51 5.42 -3.67
C ASN A 124 -11.24 4.09 -3.45
N THR A 125 -11.39 3.28 -4.50
CA THR A 125 -12.08 1.99 -4.43
C THR A 125 -11.26 0.90 -5.11
N PRO A 126 -11.37 -0.36 -4.66
CA PRO A 126 -10.65 -1.47 -5.29
C PRO A 126 -11.13 -1.72 -6.73
N GLY A 127 -12.40 -1.52 -7.05
CA GLY A 127 -12.96 -1.65 -8.40
C GLY A 127 -12.37 -0.64 -9.38
N THR A 128 -12.20 0.61 -8.97
CA THR A 128 -11.56 1.62 -9.82
C THR A 128 -10.06 1.35 -10.00
N ALA A 129 -9.37 0.85 -8.96
CA ALA A 129 -7.99 0.38 -9.09
C ALA A 129 -7.89 -0.80 -10.04
N TYR A 130 -8.73 -1.82 -9.86
CA TYR A 130 -8.75 -3.03 -10.68
C TYR A 130 -8.92 -2.70 -12.17
N ASN A 131 -9.91 -1.87 -12.49
CA ASN A 131 -10.23 -1.48 -13.87
C ASN A 131 -9.22 -0.52 -14.49
N SER A 132 -8.29 0.04 -13.70
CA SER A 132 -7.25 0.92 -14.21
C SER A 132 -6.12 0.18 -14.92
N ASN A 133 -5.92 -1.10 -14.60
CA ASN A 133 -4.88 -1.93 -15.18
C ASN A 133 -5.52 -3.03 -16.04
N SER A 134 -5.21 -3.04 -17.34
CA SER A 134 -5.77 -4.00 -18.30
C SER A 134 -5.08 -5.36 -18.27
N ASN A 135 -3.99 -5.52 -17.50
CA ASN A 135 -3.31 -6.81 -17.37
C ASN A 135 -4.23 -7.82 -16.67
N THR A 136 -4.11 -9.09 -17.06
CA THR A 136 -4.84 -10.20 -16.44
C THR A 136 -4.18 -10.64 -15.13
N ASP A 137 -2.84 -10.71 -15.10
CA ASP A 137 -2.07 -11.05 -13.91
C ASP A 137 -1.73 -9.78 -13.11
N LYS A 138 -2.72 -9.33 -12.31
CA LYS A 138 -2.63 -8.10 -11.53
C LYS A 138 -3.03 -8.32 -10.09
N VAL A 139 -2.42 -7.53 -9.22
CA VAL A 139 -2.69 -7.49 -7.78
C VAL A 139 -3.06 -6.08 -7.38
N ILE A 140 -3.82 -5.95 -6.29
CA ILE A 140 -4.17 -4.66 -5.70
C ILE A 140 -3.42 -4.52 -4.38
N LEU A 141 -2.63 -3.46 -4.29
CA LEU A 141 -1.97 -3.04 -3.07
C LEU A 141 -2.90 -2.09 -2.31
N ILE A 142 -3.21 -2.44 -1.07
CA ILE A 142 -3.94 -1.58 -0.14
C ILE A 142 -2.90 -0.77 0.62
N CYS A 143 -2.98 0.56 0.50
CA CYS A 143 -1.96 1.48 0.95
C CYS A 143 -2.51 2.46 1.97
N ASN A 144 -1.75 2.68 3.04
CA ASN A 144 -1.94 3.83 3.90
C ASN A 144 -1.23 5.03 3.27
N VAL A 145 -1.94 6.16 3.15
CA VAL A 145 -1.42 7.41 2.59
C VAL A 145 -1.63 8.52 3.62
N LEU A 146 -0.59 9.34 3.85
CA LEU A 146 -0.67 10.50 4.73
C LEU A 146 -1.26 11.70 4.00
N GLU A 147 -2.54 11.98 4.23
CA GLU A 147 -3.21 13.17 3.71
C GLU A 147 -3.07 14.36 4.65
N ASN A 148 -3.02 15.56 4.07
CA ASN A 148 -3.16 16.79 4.81
C ASN A 148 -4.65 17.15 4.83
N SER A 149 -5.20 17.43 6.01
CA SER A 149 -6.62 17.77 6.23
C SER A 149 -7.18 18.95 5.40
N TYR A 150 -6.32 19.74 4.74
CA TYR A 150 -6.71 20.84 3.85
C TYR A 150 -6.94 20.43 2.38
N SER A 151 -6.58 19.21 1.95
CA SER A 151 -6.88 18.77 0.58
C SER A 151 -8.28 18.15 0.52
N VAL A 152 -9.26 18.97 0.16
CA VAL A 152 -10.64 18.52 -0.11
C VAL A 152 -10.61 17.45 -1.22
N LEU A 153 -11.11 16.27 -0.88
CA LEU A 153 -11.76 15.26 -1.73
C LEU A 153 -11.75 15.58 -3.23
N SER A 154 -10.88 14.93 -4.03
CA SER A 154 -11.11 14.79 -5.49
C SER A 154 -10.04 13.99 -6.23
N SER A 155 -8.78 14.02 -5.81
CA SER A 155 -7.72 13.53 -6.70
C SER A 155 -7.42 12.03 -6.52
N THR A 156 -7.68 11.24 -7.58
CA THR A 156 -7.15 9.87 -7.83
C THR A 156 -5.61 9.84 -7.98
N CYS A 157 -4.94 10.89 -7.54
CA CYS A 157 -3.52 11.12 -7.69
C CYS A 157 -3.09 12.10 -6.60
N LYS A 158 -1.97 11.85 -5.93
CA LYS A 158 -1.40 12.80 -4.97
C LYS A 158 -0.11 13.40 -5.54
N ASP A 159 0.15 14.64 -5.12
CA ASP A 159 1.38 15.36 -5.44
C ASP A 159 2.62 14.69 -4.85
N ASN A 160 3.79 15.13 -5.31
CA ASN A 160 5.12 14.54 -5.03
C ASN A 160 5.47 14.33 -3.54
N ASP A 161 4.74 14.95 -2.60
CA ASP A 161 5.03 14.94 -1.16
C ASP A 161 4.12 14.02 -0.33
N ALA A 162 3.26 13.23 -0.99
CA ALA A 162 2.49 12.21 -0.29
C ALA A 162 3.40 11.04 0.13
N GLU A 163 3.41 10.74 1.43
CA GLU A 163 4.08 9.57 1.97
C GLU A 163 3.05 8.46 2.13
N TYR A 164 3.39 7.28 1.64
CA TYR A 164 2.50 6.13 1.58
C TYR A 164 3.27 4.85 1.88
N MET A 165 2.52 3.83 2.30
CA MET A 165 3.05 2.50 2.59
C MET A 165 2.01 1.43 2.22
N PRO A 166 2.39 0.40 1.44
CA PRO A 166 1.56 -0.80 1.26
C PRO A 166 1.40 -1.54 2.58
N ILE A 167 0.16 -1.88 2.93
CA ILE A 167 -0.19 -2.62 4.15
C ILE A 167 -0.70 -4.01 3.81
N TYR A 168 -1.40 -4.17 2.68
CA TYR A 168 -1.90 -5.47 2.23
C TYR A 168 -1.71 -5.65 0.73
N VAL A 169 -1.65 -6.91 0.31
CA VAL A 169 -1.70 -7.36 -1.08
C VAL A 169 -2.96 -8.21 -1.26
N ALA A 170 -3.87 -7.74 -2.10
CA ALA A 170 -5.06 -8.47 -2.49
C ALA A 170 -4.85 -9.10 -3.87
N HIS A 171 -4.99 -10.42 -3.94
CA HIS A 171 -4.95 -11.19 -5.18
C HIS A 171 -6.38 -11.49 -5.60
N ILE A 172 -6.72 -11.22 -6.86
CA ILE A 172 -8.08 -11.28 -7.39
C ILE A 172 -8.17 -12.41 -8.42
N TYR A 173 -9.29 -13.13 -8.44
CA TYR A 173 -9.59 -14.17 -9.44
C TYR A 173 -9.97 -13.62 -10.82
#